data_AF-G4YFY4-F1
#
_entry.id   AF-G4YFY4-F1
#
_cell.length_a   1.000
_cell.length_b   1.000
_cell.length_c   1.000
_cell.angle_alpha   90.00
_cell.angle_beta   90.00
_cell.angle_gamma   90.00
#
_symmetry.space_group_name_H-M   'P 1'
#
loop_
_entity.id
_entity.type
_entity.pdbx_description
1 polymer ?
#
loop_
_entity_poly.entity_id
_entity_poly.type
_entity_poly.pdbx_seq_one_letter_code
_entity_poly.pdbx_strand_id
1 'polypeptide(L)'
;MLRCSGRLGGSYPVTSPTLALRVDEILHALSEASSYPDLLLHEIALYCWVKDLRKLGLGGEIDKHKGVREVESKVEAHPRIINPKALQVCTSSPKLKLTYFPFPGRAEPIRLALFIGGIPFEDERIGAGELEQRRSSLPFNQLPVLDVDGEVISQALAILRYAGTLGGLYSPRDFKEALRIDEVFSLVDEFYSSCTWNASYFEKDPEKQMKLRATLAEDTLPKTLDYLEKRVARWNGSFAVGERLTVADLAIYSLLWTFKSGRIAGVPVSVVESFKNLLQVHKTVSTHPQVVKWTAMLH
;
A
#
# COMPACT_ATOMS: atom_id res chain seq x y z
N MET A 1 41.48 -38.92 -23.93
CA MET A 1 41.73 -39.54 -22.62
C MET A 1 41.30 -38.52 -21.58
N LEU A 2 40.36 -38.74 -20.66
CA LEU A 2 40.00 -39.94 -19.92
C LEU A 2 38.52 -40.36 -20.11
N ARG A 3 38.32 -41.68 -20.08
CA ARG A 3 37.04 -42.33 -19.74
C ARG A 3 36.94 -42.35 -18.21
N CYS A 4 35.78 -42.03 -17.65
CA CYS A 4 35.29 -42.67 -16.44
C CYS A 4 33.83 -43.05 -16.65
N SER A 5 33.63 -44.35 -16.80
CA SER A 5 32.37 -45.06 -16.88
C SER A 5 31.85 -45.35 -15.48
N GLY A 6 30.65 -44.86 -15.17
CA GLY A 6 29.81 -45.35 -14.07
C GLY A 6 28.41 -45.57 -14.61
N ARG A 7 28.07 -46.80 -15.01
CA ARG A 7 26.68 -47.20 -15.29
C ARG A 7 26.00 -47.44 -13.95
N LEU A 8 25.00 -46.62 -13.62
CA LEU A 8 23.92 -47.03 -12.73
C LEU A 8 22.69 -47.31 -13.59
N GLY A 9 22.19 -48.54 -13.49
CA GLY A 9 21.06 -49.04 -14.27
C GLY A 9 19.77 -48.35 -13.84
N GLY A 10 19.22 -47.56 -14.76
CA GLY A 10 17.88 -47.03 -14.72
C GLY A 10 17.59 -46.39 -16.06
N SER A 11 16.78 -47.04 -16.88
CA SER A 11 16.36 -46.50 -18.18
C SER A 11 15.38 -45.35 -17.96
N TYR A 12 15.90 -44.13 -17.84
CA TYR A 12 15.08 -42.93 -18.02
C TYR A 12 14.96 -42.65 -19.52
N PRO A 13 13.74 -42.55 -20.08
CA PRO A 13 13.55 -42.16 -21.47
C PRO A 13 13.69 -40.63 -21.55
N VAL A 14 14.92 -40.13 -21.41
CA VAL A 14 15.24 -38.74 -21.73
C VAL A 14 15.94 -38.76 -23.09
N THR A 15 15.20 -38.38 -24.13
CA THR A 15 15.65 -38.42 -25.54
C THR A 15 16.71 -37.37 -25.88
N SER A 16 17.19 -36.60 -24.89
CA SER A 16 18.25 -35.61 -25.07
C SER A 16 19.33 -35.76 -23.97
N PRO A 17 20.58 -36.10 -24.33
CA PRO A 17 21.72 -36.12 -23.41
C PRO A 17 21.92 -34.79 -22.67
N THR A 18 21.49 -33.67 -23.29
CA THR A 18 21.57 -32.31 -22.73
C THR A 18 20.56 -32.07 -21.61
N LEU A 19 19.42 -32.77 -21.60
CA LEU A 19 18.44 -32.68 -20.50
C LEU A 19 18.89 -33.49 -19.28
N ALA A 20 19.49 -34.67 -19.49
CA ALA A 20 19.99 -35.50 -18.40
C ALA A 20 21.10 -34.77 -17.60
N LEU A 21 22.03 -34.12 -18.30
CA LEU A 21 23.06 -33.27 -17.70
C LEU A 21 22.49 -32.12 -16.86
N ARG A 22 21.42 -31.47 -17.32
CA ARG A 22 20.76 -30.39 -16.54
C ARG A 22 20.02 -30.91 -15.31
N VAL A 23 19.44 -32.11 -15.38
CA VAL A 23 18.79 -32.72 -14.20
C VAL A 23 19.83 -33.05 -13.13
N ASP A 24 21.00 -33.58 -13.51
CA ASP A 24 22.08 -33.86 -12.57
C ASP A 24 22.69 -32.57 -11.99
N GLU A 25 22.86 -31.50 -12.78
CA GLU A 25 23.27 -30.18 -12.29
C GLU A 25 22.26 -29.57 -11.32
N ILE A 26 20.95 -29.68 -11.62
CA ILE A 26 19.88 -29.25 -10.72
C ILE A 26 19.90 -30.07 -9.43
N LEU A 27 20.03 -31.39 -9.51
CA LEU A 27 20.10 -32.27 -8.34
C LEU A 27 21.34 -31.99 -7.48
N HIS A 28 22.49 -31.67 -8.10
CA HIS A 28 23.70 -31.27 -7.40
C HIS A 28 23.53 -29.92 -6.70
N ALA A 29 22.97 -28.92 -7.40
CA ALA A 29 22.69 -27.60 -6.80
C ALA A 29 21.68 -27.68 -5.64
N LEU A 30 20.68 -28.57 -5.74
CA LEU A 30 19.73 -28.85 -4.67
C LEU A 30 20.41 -29.53 -3.46
N SER A 31 21.43 -30.35 -3.68
CA SER A 31 22.16 -31.00 -2.58
C SER A 31 23.00 -30.01 -1.76
N GLU A 32 23.62 -29.01 -2.42
CA GLU A 32 24.41 -27.97 -1.75
C GLU A 32 23.53 -26.96 -0.99
N ALA A 33 22.34 -26.65 -1.53
CA ALA A 33 21.38 -25.71 -0.94
C ALA A 33 20.69 -26.24 0.35
N SER A 34 20.76 -27.56 0.62
CA SER A 34 20.18 -28.18 1.82
C SER A 34 20.83 -27.73 3.14
N SER A 35 21.92 -26.95 3.06
CA SER A 35 22.67 -26.43 4.21
C SER A 35 22.12 -25.11 4.80
N TYR A 36 21.07 -24.51 4.20
CA TYR A 36 20.51 -23.22 4.65
C TYR A 36 19.20 -23.37 5.43
N PRO A 37 18.99 -22.59 6.52
CA PRO A 37 17.81 -22.68 7.40
C PRO A 37 16.52 -22.12 6.78
N ASP A 38 16.60 -21.35 5.69
CA ASP A 38 15.44 -20.73 5.03
C ASP A 38 14.89 -21.58 3.87
N LEU A 39 13.59 -21.39 3.58
CA LEU A 39 12.88 -22.05 2.48
C LEU A 39 13.08 -21.25 1.18
N LEU A 40 13.67 -21.86 0.16
CA LEU A 40 13.96 -21.22 -1.12
C LEU A 40 12.76 -21.34 -2.07
N LEU A 41 12.59 -20.34 -2.96
CA LEU A 41 11.45 -20.30 -3.89
C LEU A 41 11.36 -21.56 -4.78
N HIS A 42 12.50 -22.09 -5.20
CA HIS A 42 12.55 -23.31 -6.01
C HIS A 42 12.14 -24.56 -5.23
N GLU A 43 12.35 -24.60 -3.91
CA GLU A 43 11.91 -25.70 -3.05
C GLU A 43 10.38 -25.71 -2.93
N ILE A 44 9.76 -24.53 -2.83
CA ILE A 44 8.29 -24.37 -2.83
C ILE A 44 7.70 -24.79 -4.18
N ALA A 45 8.30 -24.33 -5.29
CA ALA A 45 7.83 -24.67 -6.63
C ALA A 45 7.93 -26.19 -6.90
N LEU A 46 9.05 -26.81 -6.49
CA LEU A 46 9.24 -28.25 -6.58
C LEU A 46 8.20 -29.00 -5.73
N TYR A 47 7.95 -28.55 -4.50
CA TYR A 47 6.94 -29.13 -3.62
C TYR A 47 5.52 -29.10 -4.19
N CYS A 48 5.09 -27.96 -4.74
CA CYS A 48 3.78 -27.83 -5.38
C CYS A 48 3.62 -28.82 -6.54
N TRP A 49 4.64 -28.90 -7.40
CA TRP A 49 4.65 -29.82 -8.53
C TRP A 49 4.63 -31.29 -8.09
N VAL A 50 5.44 -31.66 -7.10
CA VAL A 50 5.49 -33.02 -6.52
C VAL A 50 4.14 -33.43 -5.94
N LYS A 51 3.44 -32.53 -5.22
CA LYS A 51 2.11 -32.80 -4.70
C LYS A 51 1.10 -33.13 -5.79
N ASP A 52 1.16 -32.44 -6.93
CA ASP A 52 0.27 -32.71 -8.04
C ASP A 52 0.61 -34.03 -8.75
N LEU A 53 1.90 -34.34 -8.93
CA LEU A 53 2.32 -35.64 -9.45
C LEU A 53 1.88 -36.81 -8.56
N ARG A 54 1.92 -36.64 -7.22
CA ARG A 54 1.41 -37.65 -6.28
C ARG A 54 -0.10 -37.89 -6.46
N LYS A 55 -0.91 -36.84 -6.67
CA LYS A 55 -2.36 -36.98 -6.96
C LYS A 55 -2.62 -37.70 -8.29
N LEU A 56 -1.71 -37.57 -9.24
CA LEU A 56 -1.75 -38.29 -10.52
C LEU A 56 -1.28 -39.75 -10.43
N GLY A 57 -1.01 -40.26 -9.22
CA GLY A 57 -0.60 -41.64 -8.99
C GLY A 57 0.89 -41.90 -9.24
N LEU A 58 1.71 -40.86 -9.47
CA LEU A 58 3.13 -40.98 -9.78
C LEU A 58 4.03 -41.01 -8.52
N GLY A 59 3.45 -41.22 -7.34
CA GLY A 59 4.18 -41.23 -6.06
C GLY A 59 5.36 -42.20 -6.04
N GLY A 60 5.19 -43.40 -6.58
CA GLY A 60 6.26 -44.41 -6.64
C GLY A 60 7.46 -44.00 -7.49
N GLU A 61 7.28 -43.16 -8.52
CA GLU A 61 8.40 -42.62 -9.31
C GLU A 61 9.12 -41.50 -8.57
N ILE A 62 8.37 -40.62 -7.91
CA ILE A 62 8.91 -39.54 -7.06
C ILE A 62 9.76 -40.14 -5.93
N ASP A 63 9.30 -41.25 -5.34
CA ASP A 63 9.98 -41.93 -4.24
C ASP A 63 11.32 -42.59 -4.65
N LYS A 64 11.69 -42.57 -5.94
CA LYS A 64 13.03 -42.97 -6.39
C LYS A 64 14.06 -41.82 -6.27
N HIS A 65 13.61 -40.57 -6.23
CA HIS A 65 14.48 -39.39 -6.21
C HIS A 65 14.68 -38.83 -4.80
N LYS A 66 15.86 -39.10 -4.21
CA LYS A 66 16.17 -38.72 -2.82
C LYS A 66 16.07 -37.21 -2.57
N GLY A 67 16.68 -36.38 -3.41
CA GLY A 67 16.65 -34.93 -3.25
C GLY A 67 15.23 -34.34 -3.33
N VAL A 68 14.36 -34.93 -4.15
CA VAL A 68 12.95 -34.52 -4.24
C VAL A 68 12.20 -34.81 -2.94
N ARG A 69 12.44 -35.99 -2.34
CA ARG A 69 11.85 -36.34 -1.03
C ARG A 69 12.36 -35.48 0.10
N GLU A 70 13.64 -35.10 0.07
CA GLU A 70 14.24 -34.22 1.08
C GLU A 70 13.65 -32.82 1.00
N VAL A 71 13.50 -32.25 -0.20
CA VAL A 71 12.83 -30.97 -0.40
C VAL A 71 11.36 -31.04 0.01
N GLU A 72 10.65 -32.10 -0.37
CA GLU A 72 9.25 -32.31 0.04
C GLU A 72 9.12 -32.36 1.57
N SER A 73 9.96 -33.15 2.23
CA SER A 73 9.98 -33.26 3.70
C SER A 73 10.35 -31.94 4.37
N LYS A 74 11.33 -31.20 3.82
CA LYS A 74 11.74 -29.87 4.32
C LYS A 74 10.59 -28.87 4.24
N VAL A 75 9.87 -28.84 3.12
CA VAL A 75 8.72 -27.93 2.92
C VAL A 75 7.55 -28.34 3.83
N GLU A 76 7.25 -29.63 3.95
CA GLU A 76 6.19 -30.14 4.83
C GLU A 76 6.47 -29.89 6.31
N ALA A 77 7.75 -30.00 6.72
CA ALA A 77 8.18 -29.75 8.09
C ALA A 77 8.23 -28.24 8.42
N HIS A 78 8.03 -27.35 7.45
CA HIS A 78 8.17 -25.92 7.68
C HIS A 78 7.04 -25.39 8.57
N PRO A 79 7.32 -24.60 9.63
CA PRO A 79 6.29 -24.13 10.58
C PRO A 79 5.11 -23.38 9.94
N ARG A 80 5.37 -22.65 8.84
CA ARG A 80 4.33 -21.95 8.05
C ARG A 80 3.45 -22.88 7.20
N ILE A 81 3.85 -24.13 6.98
CA ILE A 81 3.11 -25.17 6.24
C ILE A 81 2.37 -26.11 7.21
N ILE A 82 3.01 -26.53 8.30
CA ILE A 82 2.42 -27.40 9.35
C ILE A 82 1.23 -26.72 10.04
N ASN A 83 1.27 -25.40 10.21
CA ASN A 83 0.22 -24.66 10.89
C ASN A 83 -0.47 -23.67 9.94
N PRO A 84 -1.46 -24.13 9.13
CA PRO A 84 -2.26 -23.25 8.30
C PRO A 84 -3.02 -22.17 9.08
N LYS A 85 -3.16 -22.30 10.42
CA LYS A 85 -3.73 -21.26 11.26
C LYS A 85 -2.79 -20.05 11.46
N ALA A 86 -1.48 -20.21 11.26
CA ALA A 86 -0.57 -19.06 11.13
C ALA A 86 -0.75 -18.33 9.77
N LEU A 87 -1.46 -18.98 8.84
CA LEU A 87 -1.95 -18.46 7.56
C LEU A 87 -3.46 -18.24 7.58
N GLN A 88 -4.06 -18.09 8.77
CA GLN A 88 -5.40 -17.52 8.87
C GLN A 88 -5.27 -16.06 8.44
N VAL A 89 -5.26 -15.84 7.12
CA VAL A 89 -5.77 -14.61 6.52
C VAL A 89 -7.11 -14.44 7.21
N CYS A 90 -7.20 -13.46 8.09
CA CYS A 90 -8.43 -13.13 8.80
C CYS A 90 -9.53 -13.04 7.73
N THR A 91 -10.38 -14.07 7.67
CA THR A 91 -11.52 -14.11 6.74
C THR A 91 -12.61 -13.15 7.19
N SER A 92 -12.49 -12.60 8.41
CA SER A 92 -13.17 -11.38 8.82
C SER A 92 -12.29 -10.17 8.48
N SER A 93 -12.76 -9.32 7.56
CA SER A 93 -12.26 -7.95 7.48
C SER A 93 -12.32 -7.30 8.88
N PRO A 94 -11.30 -6.53 9.29
CA PRO A 94 -11.29 -5.88 10.59
C PRO A 94 -12.53 -5.01 10.74
N LYS A 95 -13.05 -4.88 11.96
CA LYS A 95 -14.08 -3.89 12.25
C LYS A 95 -13.42 -2.52 12.28
N LEU A 96 -13.80 -1.68 11.32
CA LEU A 96 -13.24 -0.35 11.15
C LEU A 96 -14.26 0.73 11.52
N LYS A 97 -13.85 1.69 12.35
CA LYS A 97 -14.60 2.93 12.57
C LYS A 97 -13.67 4.13 12.42
N LEU A 98 -13.95 4.96 11.43
CA LEU A 98 -13.23 6.20 11.16
C LEU A 98 -13.98 7.36 11.81
N THR A 99 -13.34 8.06 12.74
CA THR A 99 -13.92 9.24 13.39
C THR A 99 -13.27 10.51 12.85
N TYR A 100 -14.08 11.43 12.33
CA TYR A 100 -13.63 12.75 11.87
C TYR A 100 -14.76 13.81 11.92
N PHE A 101 -14.45 15.03 11.52
CA PHE A 101 -15.46 16.09 11.38
C PHE A 101 -16.45 15.82 10.23
N PRO A 102 -17.64 16.46 10.24
CA PRO A 102 -18.65 16.37 9.18
C PRO A 102 -18.27 17.21 7.94
N PHE A 103 -17.00 17.13 7.53
CA PHE A 103 -16.50 17.67 6.26
C PHE A 103 -15.37 16.76 5.75
N PRO A 104 -14.96 16.88 4.47
CA PRO A 104 -13.96 16.00 3.88
C PRO A 104 -12.62 16.03 4.62
N GLY A 105 -11.93 17.17 4.57
CA GLY A 105 -10.68 17.43 5.29
C GLY A 105 -9.63 16.32 5.12
N ARG A 106 -8.86 16.06 6.18
CA ARG A 106 -7.77 15.06 6.16
C ARG A 106 -8.28 13.61 6.17
N ALA A 107 -9.56 13.37 6.45
CA ALA A 107 -10.13 12.02 6.46
C ALA A 107 -10.64 11.56 5.10
N GLU A 108 -10.91 12.47 4.17
CA GLU A 108 -11.47 12.11 2.87
C GLU A 108 -10.63 11.10 2.08
N PRO A 109 -9.30 11.21 1.99
CA PRO A 109 -8.47 10.18 1.36
C PRO A 109 -8.70 8.78 1.96
N ILE A 110 -8.90 8.70 3.28
CA ILE A 110 -9.09 7.44 4.00
C ILE A 110 -10.46 6.86 3.63
N ARG A 111 -11.51 7.69 3.66
CA ARG A 111 -12.87 7.29 3.23
C ARG A 111 -12.86 6.75 1.80
N LEU A 112 -12.21 7.48 0.88
CA LEU A 112 -12.08 7.07 -0.51
C LEU A 112 -11.29 5.76 -0.65
N ALA A 113 -10.19 5.59 0.08
CA ALA A 113 -9.39 4.37 0.01
C ALA A 113 -10.20 3.13 0.45
N LEU A 114 -10.92 3.24 1.58
CA LEU A 114 -11.78 2.17 2.08
C LEU A 114 -12.94 1.88 1.12
N PHE A 115 -13.60 2.93 0.63
CA PHE A 115 -14.73 2.80 -0.28
C PHE A 115 -14.35 2.21 -1.64
N ILE A 116 -13.25 2.68 -2.25
CA ILE A 116 -12.71 2.13 -3.50
C ILE A 116 -12.33 0.66 -3.32
N GLY A 117 -11.71 0.32 -2.18
CA GLY A 117 -11.34 -1.04 -1.83
C GLY A 117 -12.50 -1.96 -1.48
N GLY A 118 -13.73 -1.45 -1.41
CA GLY A 118 -14.90 -2.21 -0.96
C GLY A 118 -14.81 -2.66 0.50
N ILE A 119 -14.02 -1.96 1.32
CA ILE A 119 -13.80 -2.28 2.73
C ILE A 119 -14.90 -1.61 3.56
N PRO A 120 -15.76 -2.40 4.25
CA PRO A 120 -16.80 -1.83 5.10
C PRO A 120 -16.19 -1.12 6.32
N PHE A 121 -16.72 0.04 6.65
CA PHE A 121 -16.33 0.82 7.81
C PHE A 121 -17.50 1.68 8.30
N GLU A 122 -17.48 2.04 9.58
CA GLU A 122 -18.35 3.05 10.16
C GLU A 122 -17.69 4.44 10.00
N ASP A 123 -18.39 5.41 9.41
CA ASP A 123 -17.93 6.81 9.28
C ASP A 123 -18.58 7.67 10.38
N GLU A 124 -17.95 7.70 11.56
CA GLU A 124 -18.42 8.49 12.70
C GLU A 124 -18.06 9.98 12.50
N ARG A 125 -19.07 10.84 12.39
CA ARG A 125 -18.89 12.28 12.15
C ARG A 125 -19.23 13.07 13.39
N ILE A 126 -18.22 13.68 14.01
CA ILE A 126 -18.36 14.41 15.27
C ILE A 126 -18.12 15.91 15.10
N GLY A 127 -18.85 16.72 15.86
CA GLY A 127 -18.67 18.18 15.88
C GLY A 127 -17.51 18.63 16.78
N ALA A 128 -17.17 19.93 16.72
CA ALA A 128 -16.11 20.49 17.57
C ALA A 128 -16.39 20.33 19.08
N GLY A 129 -17.63 20.49 19.52
CA GLY A 129 -17.99 20.32 20.94
C GLY A 129 -17.80 18.89 21.44
N GLU A 130 -18.07 17.89 20.60
CA GLU A 130 -17.85 16.49 20.93
C GLU A 130 -16.36 16.11 20.92
N LEU A 131 -15.59 16.70 19.98
CA LEU A 131 -14.13 16.59 20.04
C LEU A 131 -13.59 17.11 21.37
N GLU A 132 -14.04 18.28 21.85
CA GLU A 132 -13.56 18.81 23.14
C GLU A 132 -13.84 17.85 24.32
N GLN A 133 -14.98 17.15 24.30
CA GLN A 133 -15.33 16.18 25.34
C GLN A 133 -14.48 14.91 25.28
N ARG A 134 -14.14 14.44 24.08
CA ARG A 134 -13.38 13.21 23.84
C ARG A 134 -11.87 13.44 23.74
N ARG A 135 -11.41 14.69 23.65
CA ARG A 135 -10.05 15.06 23.25
C ARG A 135 -8.97 14.26 23.99
N SER A 136 -9.06 14.20 25.33
CA SER A 136 -8.06 13.54 26.17
C SER A 136 -8.06 12.01 26.09
N SER A 137 -9.11 11.39 25.55
CA SER A 137 -9.14 9.93 25.32
C SER A 137 -8.62 9.53 23.94
N LEU A 138 -8.46 10.50 23.03
CA LEU A 138 -7.93 10.24 21.69
C LEU A 138 -6.40 10.20 21.68
N PRO A 139 -5.78 9.27 20.92
CA PRO A 139 -4.34 9.32 20.69
C PRO A 139 -3.92 10.68 20.12
N PHE A 140 -2.93 11.30 20.77
CA PHE A 140 -2.43 12.64 20.43
C PHE A 140 -3.48 13.76 20.42
N ASN A 141 -4.62 13.57 21.10
CA ASN A 141 -5.64 14.61 21.30
C ASN A 141 -6.21 15.21 20.00
N GLN A 142 -6.24 14.44 18.90
CA GLN A 142 -6.53 14.94 17.56
C GLN A 142 -7.38 13.97 16.73
N LEU A 143 -7.89 14.48 15.60
CA LEU A 143 -8.57 13.73 14.54
C LEU A 143 -7.78 13.85 13.22
N PRO A 144 -7.92 12.91 12.26
CA PRO A 144 -8.75 11.69 12.33
C PRO A 144 -8.17 10.61 13.25
N VAL A 145 -9.05 9.72 13.68
CA VAL A 145 -8.68 8.42 14.28
C VAL A 145 -9.40 7.28 13.58
N LEU A 146 -8.74 6.12 13.49
CA LEU A 146 -9.31 4.87 13.01
C LEU A 146 -9.25 3.86 14.15
N ASP A 147 -10.41 3.36 14.56
CA ASP A 147 -10.54 2.19 15.41
C ASP A 147 -10.44 0.92 14.55
N VAL A 148 -9.46 0.07 14.86
CA VAL A 148 -9.23 -1.22 14.22
C VAL A 148 -9.40 -2.31 15.28
N ASP A 149 -10.54 -2.99 15.27
CA ASP A 149 -10.87 -4.06 16.23
C ASP A 149 -10.67 -3.65 17.72
N GLY A 150 -10.94 -2.39 18.06
CA GLY A 150 -10.80 -1.82 19.40
C GLY A 150 -9.48 -1.07 19.64
N GLU A 151 -8.52 -1.13 18.71
CA GLU A 151 -7.30 -0.33 18.78
C GLU A 151 -7.49 1.01 18.06
N VAL A 152 -7.43 2.12 18.80
CA VAL A 152 -7.61 3.47 18.24
C VAL A 152 -6.26 4.01 17.77
N ILE A 153 -6.15 4.26 16.47
CA ILE A 153 -4.94 4.74 15.79
C ILE A 153 -5.18 6.17 15.29
N SER A 154 -4.14 7.02 15.37
CA SER A 154 -4.16 8.39 14.83
C SER A 154 -3.09 8.56 13.74
N GLN A 155 -2.98 9.77 13.17
CA GLN A 155 -2.16 10.16 12.01
C GLN A 155 -2.78 9.80 10.66
N ALA A 156 -3.35 10.83 9.99
CA ALA A 156 -4.14 10.68 8.77
C ALA A 156 -3.43 9.88 7.66
N LEU A 157 -2.14 10.14 7.41
CA LEU A 157 -1.41 9.45 6.33
C LEU A 157 -0.98 8.03 6.72
N ALA A 158 -0.77 7.75 8.01
CA ALA A 158 -0.54 6.39 8.49
C ALA A 158 -1.82 5.55 8.33
N ILE A 159 -2.97 6.11 8.74
CA ILE A 159 -4.29 5.51 8.55
C ILE A 159 -4.58 5.31 7.06
N LEU A 160 -4.27 6.30 6.21
CA LEU A 160 -4.44 6.19 4.77
C LEU A 160 -3.58 5.07 4.17
N ARG A 161 -2.32 4.91 4.62
CA ARG A 161 -1.45 3.80 4.20
C ARG A 161 -2.08 2.45 4.55
N TYR A 162 -2.62 2.32 5.77
CA TYR A 162 -3.30 1.11 6.22
C TYR A 162 -4.56 0.82 5.39
N ALA A 163 -5.45 1.79 5.24
CA ALA A 163 -6.65 1.69 4.41
C ALA A 163 -6.32 1.36 2.95
N GLY A 164 -5.28 1.98 2.40
CA GLY A 164 -4.77 1.70 1.06
C GLY A 164 -4.22 0.28 0.93
N THR A 165 -3.59 -0.26 1.97
CA THR A 165 -3.09 -1.63 1.97
C THR A 165 -4.26 -2.62 1.93
N LEU A 166 -5.30 -2.39 2.74
CA LEU A 166 -6.52 -3.21 2.71
C LEU A 166 -7.24 -3.13 1.35
N GLY A 167 -7.35 -1.93 0.78
CA GLY A 167 -8.03 -1.68 -0.49
C GLY A 167 -7.19 -1.90 -1.75
N GLY A 168 -5.96 -2.41 -1.64
CA GLY A 168 -5.07 -2.65 -2.78
C GLY A 168 -4.48 -1.39 -3.46
N LEU A 169 -4.63 -0.21 -2.86
CA LEU A 169 -4.12 1.08 -3.32
C LEU A 169 -2.71 1.42 -2.77
N TYR A 170 -2.16 0.56 -1.93
CA TYR A 170 -0.77 0.60 -1.46
C TYR A 170 -0.23 -0.83 -1.40
N SER A 171 0.91 -1.10 -2.04
CA SER A 171 1.55 -2.42 -2.00
C SER A 171 2.86 -2.37 -1.23
N PRO A 172 2.98 -3.01 -0.06
CA PRO A 172 4.26 -3.10 0.66
C PRO A 172 5.27 -4.02 -0.05
N ARG A 173 4.86 -4.72 -1.11
CA ARG A 173 5.71 -5.62 -1.90
C ARG A 173 6.29 -4.97 -3.15
N ASP A 174 5.74 -3.82 -3.55
CA ASP A 174 6.36 -2.97 -4.57
C ASP A 174 7.14 -1.86 -3.88
N PHE A 175 8.40 -2.15 -3.54
CA PHE A 175 9.22 -1.24 -2.74
C PHE A 175 9.45 0.12 -3.42
N LYS A 176 9.44 0.17 -4.76
CA LYS A 176 9.69 1.41 -5.50
C LYS A 176 8.44 2.28 -5.54
N GLU A 177 7.27 1.69 -5.75
CA GLU A 177 5.99 2.41 -5.66
C GLU A 177 5.75 2.88 -4.22
N ALA A 178 5.95 2.00 -3.23
CA ALA A 178 5.84 2.33 -1.81
C ALA A 178 6.73 3.52 -1.40
N LEU A 179 8.01 3.51 -1.81
CA LEU A 179 8.93 4.61 -1.55
C LEU A 179 8.43 5.95 -2.11
N ARG A 180 7.88 5.94 -3.34
CA ARG A 180 7.35 7.16 -3.98
C ARG A 180 6.10 7.66 -3.28
N ILE A 181 5.21 6.75 -2.87
CA ILE A 181 4.02 7.09 -2.11
C ILE A 181 4.42 7.74 -0.78
N ASP A 182 5.36 7.12 -0.06
CA ASP A 182 5.82 7.61 1.23
C ASP A 182 6.52 8.98 1.11
N GLU A 183 7.28 9.21 0.03
CA GLU A 183 7.86 10.52 -0.27
C GLU A 183 6.78 11.60 -0.50
N VAL A 184 5.71 11.29 -1.24
CA VAL A 184 4.56 12.20 -1.41
C VAL A 184 3.89 12.46 -0.06
N PHE A 185 3.69 11.42 0.75
CA PHE A 185 3.07 11.55 2.07
C PHE A 185 3.88 12.47 2.98
N SER A 186 5.20 12.32 3.02
CA SER A 186 6.06 13.20 3.80
C SER A 186 5.92 14.67 3.40
N LEU A 187 5.88 14.98 2.09
CA LEU A 187 5.69 16.36 1.62
C LEU A 187 4.31 16.93 1.97
N VAL A 188 3.26 16.11 1.89
CA VAL A 188 1.90 16.51 2.28
C VAL A 188 1.81 16.74 3.79
N ASP A 189 2.45 15.90 4.60
CA ASP A 189 2.46 16.08 6.05
C ASP A 189 3.30 17.30 6.48
N GLU A 190 4.43 17.54 5.81
CA GLU A 190 5.25 18.74 6.02
C GLU A 190 4.44 20.02 5.78
N PHE A 191 3.60 20.05 4.74
CA PHE A 191 2.69 21.17 4.50
C PHE A 191 1.70 21.37 5.66
N TYR A 192 0.98 20.32 6.07
CA TYR A 192 -0.03 20.40 7.14
C TYR A 192 0.59 20.60 8.54
N SER A 193 1.86 20.27 8.73
CA SER A 193 2.60 20.52 9.98
C SER A 193 3.37 21.84 9.96
N SER A 194 3.46 22.53 8.80
CA SER A 194 4.18 23.79 8.67
C SER A 194 3.65 24.88 9.59
N CYS A 195 4.55 25.73 10.09
CA CYS A 195 4.20 26.87 10.92
C CYS A 195 3.23 27.82 10.22
N THR A 196 3.42 28.08 8.92
CA THR A 196 2.57 28.98 8.13
C THR A 196 1.13 28.46 8.05
N TRP A 197 0.95 27.17 7.73
CA TRP A 197 -0.37 26.56 7.72
C TRP A 197 -1.01 26.62 9.09
N ASN A 198 -0.34 26.10 10.13
CA ASN A 198 -0.90 26.01 11.47
C ASN A 198 -1.23 27.37 12.08
N ALA A 199 -0.34 28.36 11.96
CA ALA A 199 -0.60 29.72 12.42
C ALA A 199 -1.83 30.29 11.72
N SER A 200 -1.96 30.14 10.40
CA SER A 200 -3.12 30.64 9.66
C SER A 200 -4.43 29.91 10.00
N TYR A 201 -4.36 28.60 10.24
CA TYR A 201 -5.53 27.76 10.43
C TYR A 201 -6.17 27.93 11.82
N PHE A 202 -5.33 28.14 12.83
CA PHE A 202 -5.78 28.30 14.23
C PHE A 202 -5.91 29.77 14.68
N GLU A 203 -5.53 30.75 13.85
CA GLU A 203 -5.73 32.17 14.15
C GLU A 203 -7.22 32.51 14.22
N LYS A 204 -7.61 33.25 15.27
CA LYS A 204 -9.00 33.64 15.55
C LYS A 204 -9.31 35.07 15.12
N ASP A 205 -8.28 35.93 15.05
CA ASP A 205 -8.42 37.28 14.54
C ASP A 205 -8.51 37.28 13.01
N PRO A 206 -9.63 37.74 12.41
CA PRO A 206 -9.83 37.65 10.96
C PRO A 206 -8.79 38.42 10.13
N GLU A 207 -8.32 39.58 10.61
CA GLU A 207 -7.35 40.40 9.88
C GLU A 207 -5.97 39.77 9.88
N LYS A 208 -5.52 39.26 11.03
CA LYS A 208 -4.26 38.51 11.16
C LYS A 208 -4.31 37.22 10.37
N GLN A 209 -5.44 36.50 10.42
CA GLN A 209 -5.64 35.28 9.64
C GLN A 209 -5.51 35.56 8.13
N MET A 210 -6.10 36.64 7.64
CA MET A 210 -6.01 37.03 6.23
C MET A 210 -4.56 37.32 5.83
N LYS A 211 -3.79 38.02 6.67
CA LYS A 211 -2.36 38.28 6.43
C LYS A 211 -1.53 36.99 6.39
N LEU A 212 -1.75 36.07 7.34
CA LEU A 212 -1.07 34.77 7.37
C LEU A 212 -1.43 33.92 6.14
N ARG A 213 -2.68 33.98 5.67
CA ARG A 213 -3.13 33.27 4.47
C ARG A 213 -2.58 33.87 3.18
N ALA A 214 -2.34 35.18 3.12
CA ALA A 214 -1.60 35.78 2.02
C ALA A 214 -0.18 35.22 1.94
N THR A 215 0.55 35.15 3.07
CA THR A 215 1.87 34.51 3.12
C THR A 215 1.83 33.03 2.73
N LEU A 216 0.82 32.28 3.20
CA LEU A 216 0.60 30.89 2.79
C LEU A 216 0.43 30.77 1.26
N ALA A 217 -0.36 31.67 0.65
CA ALA A 217 -0.66 31.68 -0.77
C ALA A 217 0.53 32.10 -1.65
N GLU A 218 1.39 32.98 -1.16
CA GLU A 218 2.53 33.53 -1.89
C GLU A 218 3.78 32.65 -1.82
N ASP A 219 3.97 31.88 -0.73
CA ASP A 219 5.20 31.12 -0.50
C ASP A 219 4.94 29.63 -0.21
N THR A 220 4.39 29.31 0.97
CA THR A 220 4.40 27.93 1.48
C THR A 220 3.60 26.97 0.59
N LEU A 221 2.39 27.34 0.18
CA LEU A 221 1.55 26.50 -0.69
C LEU A 221 2.16 26.30 -2.09
N PRO A 222 2.50 27.34 -2.88
CA PRO A 222 3.06 27.14 -4.22
C PRO A 222 4.39 26.39 -4.18
N LYS A 223 5.22 26.58 -3.14
CA LYS A 223 6.46 25.83 -2.97
C LYS A 223 6.23 24.33 -2.76
N THR A 224 5.31 23.95 -1.88
CA THR A 224 4.92 22.53 -1.71
C THR A 224 4.39 21.94 -3.01
N LEU A 225 3.51 22.67 -3.71
CA LEU A 225 2.92 22.21 -4.96
C LEU A 225 3.97 22.07 -6.07
N ASP A 226 4.95 22.96 -6.15
CA ASP A 226 6.07 22.86 -7.10
C ASP A 226 6.91 21.59 -6.86
N TYR A 227 7.20 21.24 -5.60
CA TYR A 227 7.90 19.99 -5.29
C TYR A 227 7.10 18.75 -5.70
N LEU A 228 5.79 18.73 -5.42
CA LEU A 228 4.92 17.63 -5.84
C LEU A 228 4.79 17.55 -7.37
N GLU A 229 4.59 18.68 -8.04
CA GLU A 229 4.50 18.77 -9.50
C GLU A 229 5.75 18.20 -10.18
N LYS A 230 6.95 18.58 -9.69
CA LYS A 230 8.23 18.06 -10.18
C LYS A 230 8.35 16.55 -10.01
N ARG A 231 7.84 15.99 -8.90
CA ARG A 231 7.86 14.55 -8.65
C ARG A 231 6.91 13.80 -9.58
N VAL A 232 5.66 14.25 -9.69
CA VAL A 232 4.67 13.65 -10.59
C VAL A 232 5.17 13.71 -12.04
N ALA A 233 5.69 14.85 -12.49
CA ALA A 233 6.29 14.99 -13.82
C ALA A 233 7.48 14.04 -14.04
N ARG A 234 8.34 13.85 -13.03
CA ARG A 234 9.52 12.99 -13.11
C ARG A 234 9.15 11.51 -13.24
N TRP A 235 8.07 11.06 -12.61
CA TRP A 235 7.65 9.67 -12.69
C TRP A 235 6.85 9.35 -13.97
N ASN A 236 6.32 10.38 -14.64
CA ASN A 236 5.79 10.32 -16.00
C ASN A 236 4.77 9.18 -16.21
N GLY A 237 3.80 9.08 -15.31
CA GLY A 237 2.69 8.12 -15.39
C GLY A 237 1.34 8.83 -15.46
N SER A 238 0.28 8.04 -15.66
CA SER A 238 -1.11 8.55 -15.66
C SER A 238 -1.63 8.96 -14.27
N PHE A 239 -0.91 8.55 -13.23
CA PHE A 239 -1.22 8.75 -11.81
C PHE A 239 0.00 9.36 -11.09
N ALA A 240 -0.20 9.72 -9.82
CA ALA A 240 0.76 10.42 -9.00
C ALA A 240 2.13 9.74 -8.96
N VAL A 241 2.20 8.41 -8.86
CA VAL A 241 3.46 7.66 -8.67
C VAL A 241 3.73 6.57 -9.73
N GLY A 242 2.88 6.46 -10.76
CA GLY A 242 2.98 5.42 -11.79
C GLY A 242 1.73 5.25 -12.67
N GLU A 243 1.40 4.00 -13.00
CA GLU A 243 0.38 3.63 -14.00
C GLU A 243 -0.99 3.26 -13.41
N ARG A 244 -1.14 3.29 -12.09
CA ARG A 244 -2.39 2.92 -11.41
C ARG A 244 -2.73 3.90 -10.30
N LEU A 245 -4.00 3.91 -9.92
CA LEU A 245 -4.49 4.65 -8.76
C LEU A 245 -3.85 4.11 -7.48
N THR A 246 -3.30 5.02 -6.68
CA THR A 246 -2.72 4.73 -5.38
C THR A 246 -3.22 5.72 -4.33
N VAL A 247 -2.86 5.48 -3.07
CA VAL A 247 -3.14 6.44 -2.00
C VAL A 247 -2.40 7.77 -2.14
N ALA A 248 -1.31 7.85 -2.92
CA ALA A 248 -0.64 9.12 -3.23
C ALA A 248 -1.55 10.04 -4.05
N ASP A 249 -2.31 9.49 -5.00
CA ASP A 249 -3.30 10.22 -5.77
C ASP A 249 -4.40 10.80 -4.86
N LEU A 250 -4.88 10.00 -3.91
CA LEU A 250 -5.92 10.43 -2.97
C LEU A 250 -5.43 11.54 -2.03
N ALA A 251 -4.18 11.47 -1.58
CA ALA A 251 -3.55 12.52 -0.77
C ALA A 251 -3.41 13.83 -1.56
N ILE A 252 -2.89 13.78 -2.79
CA ILE A 252 -2.78 14.95 -3.67
C ILE A 252 -4.16 15.52 -4.01
N TYR A 253 -5.13 14.66 -4.32
CA TYR A 253 -6.52 15.04 -4.59
C TYR A 253 -7.10 15.85 -3.43
N SER A 254 -6.97 15.35 -2.19
CA SER A 254 -7.51 16.05 -1.01
C SER A 254 -6.78 17.36 -0.70
N LEU A 255 -5.46 17.42 -0.89
CA LEU A 255 -4.69 18.64 -0.75
C LEU A 255 -5.18 19.70 -1.74
N LEU A 256 -5.30 19.33 -3.02
CA LEU A 256 -5.79 20.24 -4.06
C LEU A 256 -7.24 20.64 -3.83
N TRP A 257 -8.11 19.70 -3.47
CA TRP A 257 -9.52 19.98 -3.19
C TRP A 257 -9.69 21.02 -2.08
N THR A 258 -8.85 20.96 -1.03
CA THR A 258 -8.85 21.93 0.09
C THR A 258 -8.76 23.37 -0.43
N PHE A 259 -7.86 23.63 -1.38
CA PHE A 259 -7.66 24.97 -1.94
C PHE A 259 -8.59 25.29 -3.12
N LYS A 260 -8.84 24.32 -4.01
CA LYS A 260 -9.73 24.48 -5.18
C LYS A 260 -11.18 24.73 -4.79
N SER A 261 -11.61 24.25 -3.62
CA SER A 261 -12.98 24.47 -3.13
C SER A 261 -13.29 25.91 -2.73
N GLY A 262 -12.27 26.78 -2.62
CA GLY A 262 -12.43 28.17 -2.16
C GLY A 262 -12.77 28.30 -0.67
N ARG A 263 -12.73 27.22 0.10
CA ARG A 263 -13.09 27.22 1.53
C ARG A 263 -12.06 27.89 2.43
N ILE A 264 -10.81 28.01 1.97
CA ILE A 264 -9.75 28.71 2.69
C ILE A 264 -9.74 30.18 2.27
N ALA A 265 -10.63 30.97 2.88
CA ALA A 265 -10.78 32.40 2.57
C ALA A 265 -9.43 33.13 2.70
N GLY A 266 -9.01 33.89 1.68
CA GLY A 266 -7.70 34.56 1.66
C GLY A 266 -6.59 33.79 0.95
N VAL A 267 -6.83 32.54 0.54
CA VAL A 267 -5.96 31.81 -0.39
C VAL A 267 -6.67 31.74 -1.75
N PRO A 268 -6.19 32.44 -2.78
CA PRO A 268 -6.81 32.41 -4.11
C PRO A 268 -6.78 31.01 -4.72
N VAL A 269 -7.89 30.58 -5.32
CA VAL A 269 -7.96 29.28 -6.03
C VAL A 269 -6.96 29.19 -7.20
N SER A 270 -6.58 30.34 -7.77
CA SER A 270 -5.61 30.45 -8.85
C SER A 270 -4.21 29.98 -8.50
N VAL A 271 -3.85 29.93 -7.20
CA VAL A 271 -2.54 29.42 -6.75
C VAL A 271 -2.31 28.00 -7.27
N VAL A 272 -3.35 27.17 -7.32
CA VAL A 272 -3.23 25.77 -7.75
C VAL A 272 -3.35 25.56 -9.27
N GLU A 273 -3.73 26.59 -10.03
CA GLU A 273 -4.10 26.46 -11.45
C GLU A 273 -2.88 26.27 -12.37
N SER A 274 -1.68 26.63 -11.90
CA SER A 274 -0.43 26.50 -12.65
C SER A 274 0.13 25.08 -12.68
N PHE A 275 -0.30 24.19 -11.78
CA PHE A 275 0.26 22.84 -11.58
C PHE A 275 -0.48 21.78 -12.39
N LYS A 276 -0.16 21.69 -13.68
CA LYS A 276 -0.91 20.88 -14.66
C LYS A 276 -0.91 19.38 -14.34
N ASN A 277 0.22 18.83 -13.89
CA ASN A 277 0.29 17.40 -13.57
C ASN A 277 -0.52 17.08 -12.32
N LEU A 278 -0.45 17.91 -11.28
CA LEU A 278 -1.30 17.75 -10.10
C LEU A 278 -2.79 17.90 -10.43
N LEU A 279 -3.15 18.85 -11.30
CA LEU A 279 -4.54 19.00 -11.77
C LEU A 279 -5.02 17.78 -12.57
N GLN A 280 -4.15 17.14 -13.34
CA GLN A 280 -4.46 15.89 -14.01
C GLN A 280 -4.69 14.76 -13.01
N VAL A 281 -3.85 14.61 -11.98
CA VAL A 281 -4.06 13.65 -10.88
C VAL A 281 -5.41 13.90 -10.19
N HIS A 282 -5.70 15.16 -9.85
CA HIS A 282 -7.00 15.52 -9.26
C HIS A 282 -8.16 15.12 -10.16
N LYS A 283 -8.07 15.41 -11.47
CA LYS A 283 -9.12 15.04 -12.43
C LYS A 283 -9.30 13.52 -12.50
N THR A 284 -8.21 12.76 -12.55
CA THR A 284 -8.23 11.29 -12.56
C THR A 284 -8.96 10.74 -11.33
N VAL A 285 -8.70 11.29 -10.14
CA VAL A 285 -9.40 10.89 -8.91
C VAL A 285 -10.87 11.32 -8.93
N SER A 286 -11.16 12.58 -9.25
CA SER A 286 -12.54 13.11 -9.21
C SER A 286 -13.48 12.44 -10.21
N THR A 287 -12.94 11.87 -11.28
CA THR A 287 -13.71 11.17 -12.33
C THR A 287 -13.75 9.66 -12.12
N HIS A 288 -13.05 9.13 -11.10
CA HIS A 288 -13.09 7.71 -10.80
C HIS A 288 -14.52 7.27 -10.40
N PRO A 289 -15.08 6.19 -10.98
CA PRO A 289 -16.49 5.83 -10.77
C PRO A 289 -16.89 5.68 -9.30
N GLN A 290 -16.03 5.08 -8.46
CA GLN A 290 -16.31 4.95 -7.03
C GLN A 290 -16.24 6.28 -6.28
N VAL A 291 -15.40 7.22 -6.72
CA VAL A 291 -15.32 8.56 -6.11
C VAL A 291 -16.56 9.36 -6.46
N VAL A 292 -17.04 9.27 -7.70
CA VAL A 292 -18.31 9.87 -8.13
C VAL A 292 -19.48 9.28 -7.33
N LYS A 293 -19.52 7.95 -7.19
CA LYS A 293 -20.54 7.26 -6.38
C LYS A 293 -20.51 7.71 -4.93
N TRP A 294 -19.35 7.74 -4.30
CA TRP A 294 -19.15 8.24 -2.94
C TRP A 294 -19.64 9.69 -2.78
N THR A 295 -19.25 10.56 -3.70
CA THR A 295 -19.64 11.98 -3.67
C THR A 295 -21.17 12.17 -3.78
N ALA A 296 -21.85 11.30 -4.54
CA ALA A 296 -23.30 11.33 -4.71
C ALA A 296 -24.08 10.82 -3.49
N MET A 297 -23.44 10.11 -2.56
CA MET A 297 -24.10 9.51 -1.39
C MET A 297 -24.54 10.52 -0.33
N LEU A 298 -24.25 11.82 -0.50
CA LEU A 298 -24.63 12.93 0.39
C LEU A 298 -24.38 12.61 1.87
N HIS A 299 -23.22 13.01 2.38
CA HIS A 299 -22.93 13.02 3.81
C HIS A 299 -23.01 14.42 4.40
#